data_AF-A0AA47NAH5-F1
#
_entry.id   AF-A0AA47NAH5-F1
#
_cell.length_a   1.000
_cell.length_b   1.000
_cell.length_c   1.000
_cell.angle_alpha   90.00
_cell.angle_beta   90.00
_cell.angle_gamma   90.00
#
_symmetry.space_group_name_H-M   'P 1'
#
loop_
_entity.id
_entity.type
_entity.pdbx_description
1 polymer ?
#
loop_
_entity_poly.entity_id
_entity_poly.type
_entity_poly.pdbx_seq_one_letter_code
_entity_poly.pdbx_strand_id
1 'polypeptide(L)'
;MCPVLEIFELVKKRDLLLADSHILELEQECTQAAAAVTTVSVATVEEVTSPGKAKDVELLYEALQRELWAVVGESLRSPTAGPNLGLVVQVLQQEEEEDRKWSLGPGAPGGSRPRALKQRWREAVGEVADGSLPQRAEFSPGLLDGFLERIRIRVVEDLIAAKRNAVPVYPEDYQAFQVYVESYHQAVARRLEGVTKDQLQISDIYSLLDWFYNIYNRDVLGTVCITTPFNRSHLGPLLASETVDRLELDCLNSVRAKVTTELTQVLEEEEKKWMETLHIEEFHITLANTVIQRLQGDLDRSVSVNKSLGTRVTQCTLNGLADFLYRYCYCTI
;
A
#
# COMPACT_ATOMS: atom_id res chain seq x y z
N MET A 1 -34.28 5.06 -29.16
CA MET A 1 -34.03 3.93 -28.24
C MET A 1 -32.83 3.16 -28.78
N CYS A 2 -31.66 3.35 -28.17
CA CYS A 2 -30.50 2.53 -28.48
C CYS A 2 -30.69 1.15 -27.83
N PRO A 3 -30.52 0.03 -28.55
CA PRO A 3 -30.54 -1.30 -27.95
C PRO A 3 -29.41 -1.47 -26.92
N VAL A 4 -29.67 -2.20 -25.84
CA VAL A 4 -28.70 -2.53 -24.77
C VAL A 4 -27.36 -3.03 -25.34
N LEU A 5 -27.39 -3.79 -26.43
CA LEU A 5 -26.20 -4.29 -27.10
C LEU A 5 -25.34 -3.18 -27.73
N GLU A 6 -25.94 -2.12 -28.26
CA GLU A 6 -25.21 -0.99 -28.84
C GLU A 6 -24.51 -0.18 -27.76
N ILE A 7 -25.15 0.02 -26.60
CA ILE A 7 -24.53 0.67 -25.44
C ILE A 7 -23.33 -0.15 -24.94
N PHE A 8 -23.47 -1.48 -24.88
CA PHE A 8 -22.37 -2.35 -24.51
C PHE A 8 -21.19 -2.28 -25.50
N GLU A 9 -21.46 -2.15 -26.80
CA GLU A 9 -20.40 -1.94 -27.80
C GLU A 9 -19.74 -0.56 -27.68
N LEU A 10 -20.47 0.48 -27.27
CA LEU A 10 -19.87 1.79 -26.96
C LEU A 10 -18.93 1.72 -25.75
N VAL A 11 -19.31 0.98 -24.70
CA VAL A 11 -18.44 0.72 -23.54
C VAL A 11 -17.15 0.03 -24.00
N LYS A 12 -17.24 -1.01 -24.83
CA LYS A 12 -16.05 -1.70 -25.37
C LYS A 12 -15.17 -0.82 -26.23
N LYS A 13 -15.76 0.09 -27.01
CA LYS A 13 -15.01 1.06 -27.85
C LYS A 13 -14.41 2.21 -27.04
N ARG A 14 -14.70 2.29 -25.73
CA ARG A 14 -14.29 3.35 -24.81
C ARG A 14 -14.86 4.72 -25.16
N ASP A 15 -16.04 4.74 -25.77
CA ASP A 15 -16.85 5.94 -25.91
C ASP A 15 -17.66 6.19 -24.62
N LEU A 16 -16.93 6.34 -23.50
CA LEU A 16 -17.44 6.20 -22.13
C LEU A 16 -18.55 7.20 -21.81
N LEU A 17 -18.41 8.46 -22.23
CA LEU A 17 -19.40 9.51 -21.98
C LEU A 17 -20.70 9.28 -22.75
N LEU A 18 -20.59 8.81 -24.00
CA LEU A 18 -21.76 8.51 -24.81
C LEU A 18 -22.49 7.27 -24.25
N ALA A 19 -21.74 6.26 -23.83
CA ALA A 19 -22.29 5.08 -23.16
C ALA A 19 -23.04 5.47 -21.88
N ASP A 20 -22.45 6.31 -21.03
CA ASP A 20 -23.08 6.81 -19.80
C ASP A 20 -24.38 7.58 -20.09
N SER A 21 -24.36 8.48 -21.09
CA SER A 21 -25.55 9.23 -21.49
C SER A 21 -26.71 8.32 -21.92
N HIS A 22 -26.43 7.25 -22.66
CA HIS A 22 -27.46 6.28 -23.03
C HIS A 22 -27.92 5.40 -21.86
N ILE A 23 -27.07 5.13 -20.88
CA ILE A 23 -27.46 4.44 -19.64
C ILE A 23 -28.43 5.32 -18.84
N LEU A 24 -28.15 6.63 -18.73
CA LEU A 24 -29.04 7.61 -18.08
C LEU A 24 -30.41 7.68 -18.75
N GLU A 25 -30.46 7.71 -20.09
CA GLU A 25 -31.73 7.67 -20.85
C GLU A 25 -32.53 6.42 -20.50
N LEU A 26 -31.89 5.24 -20.46
CA LEU A 26 -32.53 3.99 -20.08
C LEU A 26 -33.01 3.98 -18.62
N GLU A 27 -32.23 4.55 -17.69
CA GLU A 27 -32.64 4.71 -16.29
C GLU A 27 -33.90 5.56 -16.16
N GLN A 28 -33.96 6.67 -16.90
CA GLN A 28 -35.09 7.57 -16.89
C GLN A 28 -36.34 6.89 -17.46
N GLU A 29 -36.21 6.14 -18.55
CA GLU A 29 -37.31 5.35 -19.13
C GLU A 29 -37.83 4.29 -18.14
N CYS A 30 -36.92 3.58 -17.46
CA CYS A 30 -37.31 2.59 -16.44
C CYS A 30 -38.05 3.25 -15.27
N THR A 31 -37.58 4.42 -14.83
CA THR A 31 -38.20 5.19 -13.73
C THR A 31 -39.58 5.72 -14.13
N GLN A 32 -39.73 6.25 -15.34
CA GLN A 32 -41.01 6.70 -15.88
C GLN A 32 -42.01 5.55 -16.03
N ALA A 33 -41.56 4.39 -16.51
CA ALA A 33 -42.39 3.19 -16.60
C ALA A 33 -42.86 2.74 -15.21
N ALA A 34 -41.98 2.74 -14.20
CA ALA A 34 -42.34 2.39 -12.82
C ALA A 34 -43.32 3.41 -12.19
N ALA A 35 -43.13 4.70 -12.44
CA ALA A 35 -44.03 5.76 -11.98
C ALA A 35 -45.42 5.66 -12.61
N ALA A 36 -45.50 5.37 -13.91
CA ALA A 36 -46.75 5.16 -14.63
C ALA A 36 -47.55 3.96 -14.06
N VAL A 37 -46.87 2.87 -13.72
CA VAL A 37 -47.47 1.70 -13.07
C VAL A 37 -47.98 2.03 -11.65
N THR A 38 -47.26 2.89 -10.92
CA THR A 38 -47.67 3.29 -9.56
C THR A 38 -48.92 4.17 -9.56
N THR A 39 -49.16 4.95 -10.63
CA THR A 39 -50.35 5.80 -10.77
C THR A 39 -51.62 5.07 -11.21
N VAL A 40 -51.51 3.83 -11.72
CA VAL A 40 -52.66 3.03 -12.19
C VAL A 40 -52.80 1.79 -11.32
N SER A 41 -53.55 1.90 -10.22
CA SER A 41 -53.80 0.77 -9.33
C SER A 41 -54.73 -0.29 -9.95
N VAL A 42 -54.32 -1.56 -9.85
CA VAL A 42 -55.14 -2.80 -9.87
C VAL A 42 -55.97 -3.04 -11.15
N ALA A 43 -55.29 -3.41 -12.24
CA ALA A 43 -55.76 -4.46 -13.16
C ALA A 43 -54.59 -4.82 -14.09
N THR A 44 -54.30 -6.12 -14.22
CA THR A 44 -53.27 -6.74 -15.09
C THR A 44 -51.80 -6.46 -14.72
N VAL A 45 -51.29 -7.18 -13.71
CA VAL A 45 -49.93 -7.02 -13.13
C VAL A 45 -48.89 -7.99 -13.74
N GLU A 46 -49.09 -8.54 -14.94
CA GLU A 46 -48.14 -9.54 -15.48
C GLU A 46 -47.33 -9.13 -16.72
N GLU A 47 -47.52 -7.94 -17.33
CA GLU A 47 -46.87 -7.68 -18.64
C GLU A 47 -46.05 -6.40 -18.86
N VAL A 48 -45.92 -5.43 -17.92
CA VAL A 48 -45.36 -4.10 -18.31
C VAL A 48 -44.16 -3.59 -17.50
N THR A 49 -43.64 -4.29 -16.51
CA THR A 49 -42.29 -4.00 -15.96
C THR A 49 -41.47 -5.26 -16.00
N SER A 50 -40.79 -5.52 -17.11
CA SER A 50 -39.85 -6.64 -17.17
C SER A 50 -38.71 -6.39 -16.16
N PRO A 51 -38.55 -7.23 -15.12
CA PRO A 51 -37.43 -7.15 -14.18
C PRO A 51 -36.06 -7.22 -14.86
N GLY A 52 -36.04 -7.66 -16.13
CA GLY A 52 -34.86 -7.70 -17.00
C GLY A 52 -34.27 -6.31 -17.29
N LYS A 53 -35.08 -5.28 -17.56
CA LYS A 53 -34.53 -3.97 -17.99
C LYS A 53 -33.72 -3.25 -16.88
N ALA A 54 -34.21 -3.31 -15.64
CA ALA A 54 -33.47 -2.76 -14.50
C ALA A 54 -32.16 -3.54 -14.24
N LYS A 55 -32.19 -4.86 -14.46
CA LYS A 55 -30.99 -5.71 -14.36
C LYS A 55 -30.00 -5.44 -15.49
N ASP A 56 -30.49 -5.20 -16.71
CA ASP A 56 -29.67 -4.87 -17.88
C ASP A 56 -28.96 -3.53 -17.69
N VAL A 57 -29.64 -2.53 -17.12
CA VAL A 57 -29.06 -1.23 -16.75
C VAL A 57 -27.91 -1.41 -15.75
N GLU A 58 -28.11 -2.22 -14.71
CA GLU A 58 -27.06 -2.45 -13.71
C GLU A 58 -25.84 -3.18 -14.31
N LEU A 59 -26.06 -4.16 -15.18
CA LEU A 59 -24.99 -4.86 -15.90
C LEU A 59 -24.21 -3.94 -16.86
N LEU A 60 -24.90 -3.04 -17.56
CA LEU A 60 -24.27 -2.02 -18.40
C LEU A 60 -23.41 -1.08 -17.56
N TYR A 61 -23.92 -0.68 -16.39
CA TYR A 61 -23.20 0.19 -15.48
C TYR A 61 -21.96 -0.49 -14.88
N GLU A 62 -22.06 -1.75 -14.46
CA GLU A 62 -20.90 -2.55 -14.03
C GLU A 62 -19.84 -2.67 -15.15
N ALA A 63 -20.27 -2.84 -16.40
CA ALA A 63 -19.37 -2.88 -17.54
C ALA A 63 -18.68 -1.53 -17.77
N LEU A 64 -19.44 -0.42 -17.71
CA LEU A 64 -18.91 0.94 -17.80
C LEU A 64 -17.89 1.21 -16.70
N GLN A 65 -18.23 0.90 -15.44
CA GLN A 65 -17.32 1.07 -14.29
C GLN A 65 -16.01 0.32 -14.49
N ARG A 66 -16.07 -0.93 -14.95
CA ARG A 66 -14.86 -1.72 -15.21
C ARG A 66 -13.92 -1.03 -16.21
N GLU A 67 -14.47 -0.50 -17.31
CA GLU A 67 -13.67 0.23 -18.31
C GLU A 67 -13.18 1.58 -17.78
N LEU A 68 -13.98 2.32 -17.02
CA LEU A 68 -13.56 3.57 -16.36
C LEU A 68 -12.31 3.33 -15.50
N TRP A 69 -12.35 2.32 -14.63
CA TRP A 69 -11.24 1.98 -13.73
C TRP A 69 -10.02 1.43 -14.48
N ALA A 70 -10.24 0.67 -15.56
CA ALA A 70 -9.16 0.23 -16.43
C ALA A 70 -8.41 1.42 -17.04
N VAL A 71 -9.12 2.44 -17.54
CA VAL A 71 -8.54 3.67 -18.08
C VAL A 71 -7.75 4.43 -17.01
N VAL A 72 -8.27 4.53 -15.78
CA VAL A 72 -7.55 5.15 -14.65
C VAL A 72 -6.22 4.44 -14.39
N GLY A 73 -6.21 3.10 -14.34
CA GLY A 73 -4.97 2.34 -14.14
C GLY A 73 -4.00 2.39 -15.32
N GLU A 74 -4.50 2.38 -16.55
CA GLU A 74 -3.68 2.55 -17.75
C GLU A 74 -3.04 3.93 -17.85
N SER A 75 -3.72 4.97 -17.35
CA SER A 75 -3.19 6.33 -17.35
C SER A 75 -1.87 6.45 -16.57
N LEU A 76 -1.65 5.61 -15.56
CA LEU A 76 -0.39 5.58 -14.80
C LEU A 76 0.74 4.87 -15.57
N ARG A 77 0.40 3.91 -16.44
CA ARG A 77 1.37 3.15 -17.24
C ARG A 77 1.73 3.82 -18.56
N SER A 78 0.94 4.80 -18.99
CA SER A 78 1.13 5.53 -20.23
C SER A 78 2.06 6.75 -20.06
N PRO A 79 2.87 7.11 -21.08
CA PRO A 79 3.67 8.34 -21.06
C PRO A 79 2.82 9.63 -21.02
N THR A 80 1.53 9.55 -21.38
CA THR A 80 0.59 10.67 -21.36
C THR A 80 -0.74 10.25 -20.75
N ALA A 81 -1.59 11.22 -20.38
CA ALA A 81 -2.92 10.97 -19.83
C ALA A 81 -3.84 10.12 -20.73
N GLY A 82 -3.55 10.07 -22.03
CA GLY A 82 -4.42 9.45 -23.03
C GLY A 82 -5.70 10.26 -23.27
N PRO A 83 -6.43 9.98 -24.36
CA PRO A 83 -7.67 10.68 -24.68
C PRO A 83 -8.82 10.33 -23.73
N ASN A 84 -8.80 9.12 -23.16
CA ASN A 84 -9.95 8.55 -22.45
C ASN A 84 -10.06 9.01 -20.99
N LEU A 85 -8.95 9.46 -20.36
CA LEU A 85 -9.00 9.91 -18.97
C LEU A 85 -9.89 11.16 -18.81
N GLY A 86 -9.90 12.04 -19.82
CA GLY A 86 -10.83 13.17 -19.85
C GLY A 86 -12.30 12.75 -19.98
N LEU A 87 -12.59 11.61 -20.63
CA LEU A 87 -13.94 11.06 -20.68
C LEU A 87 -14.36 10.50 -19.31
N VAL A 88 -13.44 9.84 -18.59
CA VAL A 88 -13.68 9.37 -17.21
C VAL A 88 -14.11 10.52 -16.30
N VAL A 89 -13.39 11.66 -16.37
CA VAL A 89 -13.72 12.86 -15.57
C VAL A 89 -15.10 13.41 -15.94
N GLN A 90 -15.43 13.46 -17.23
CA GLN A 90 -16.76 13.94 -17.67
C GLN A 90 -17.89 13.03 -17.18
N VAL A 91 -17.72 11.70 -17.26
CA VAL A 91 -18.68 10.74 -16.70
C VAL A 91 -18.82 10.93 -15.18
N LEU A 92 -17.70 11.11 -14.45
CA LEU A 92 -17.74 11.38 -13.02
C LEU A 92 -18.54 12.65 -12.68
N GLN A 93 -18.34 13.74 -13.44
CA GLN A 93 -19.06 14.99 -13.21
C GLN A 93 -20.55 14.88 -13.57
N GLN A 94 -20.88 14.17 -14.65
CA GLN A 94 -22.24 13.94 -15.10
C GLN A 94 -23.03 13.14 -14.06
N GLU A 95 -22.46 12.05 -13.56
CA GLU A 95 -23.10 11.18 -12.56
C GLU A 95 -23.29 11.87 -11.20
N GLU A 96 -22.33 12.69 -10.75
CA GLU A 96 -22.47 13.47 -9.51
C GLU A 96 -23.54 14.57 -9.65
N GLU A 97 -23.71 15.14 -10.84
CA GLU A 97 -24.77 16.12 -11.11
C GLU A 97 -26.15 15.47 -11.10
N GLU A 98 -26.30 14.26 -11.66
CA GLU A 98 -27.55 13.50 -11.60
C GLU A 98 -27.87 13.05 -10.17
N ASP A 99 -26.87 12.61 -9.39
CA ASP A 99 -27.05 12.30 -7.96
C ASP A 99 -27.49 13.55 -7.17
N ARG A 100 -26.94 14.73 -7.49
CA ARG A 100 -27.34 16.00 -6.89
C ARG A 100 -28.78 16.37 -7.24
N LYS A 101 -29.18 16.26 -8.51
CA LYS A 101 -30.57 16.50 -8.95
C LYS A 101 -31.54 15.55 -8.26
N TRP A 102 -31.19 14.27 -8.16
CA TRP A 102 -31.98 13.27 -7.47
C TRP A 102 -32.16 13.60 -5.99
N SER A 103 -31.09 14.05 -5.30
CA SER A 103 -31.15 14.43 -3.88
C SER A 103 -32.06 15.63 -3.58
N LEU A 104 -32.27 16.51 -4.57
CA LEU A 104 -33.12 17.71 -4.47
C LEU A 104 -34.57 17.46 -4.90
N GLY A 105 -34.84 16.34 -5.59
CA GLY A 105 -36.17 15.95 -6.04
C GLY A 105 -36.99 15.23 -4.96
N PRO A 106 -38.33 15.13 -5.11
CA PRO A 106 -39.13 14.22 -4.31
C PRO A 106 -38.69 12.79 -4.63
N GLY A 107 -37.92 12.19 -3.71
CA GLY A 107 -37.26 10.89 -3.90
C GLY A 107 -38.23 9.86 -4.48
N ALA A 108 -38.01 9.49 -5.74
CA ALA A 108 -38.78 8.44 -6.38
C ALA A 108 -38.48 7.11 -5.66
N PRO A 109 -39.48 6.39 -5.15
CA PRO A 109 -39.27 5.13 -4.48
C PRO A 109 -38.93 4.07 -5.54
N GLY A 110 -37.65 3.80 -5.74
CA GLY A 110 -37.20 2.70 -6.62
C GLY A 110 -35.94 2.95 -7.47
N GLY A 111 -35.28 4.10 -7.38
CA GLY A 111 -34.04 4.36 -8.14
C GLY A 111 -32.78 3.83 -7.45
N SER A 112 -31.83 3.28 -8.23
CA SER A 112 -30.47 2.89 -7.79
C SER A 112 -29.54 4.08 -7.45
N ARG A 113 -30.11 5.24 -7.15
CA ARG A 113 -29.43 6.52 -6.87
C ARG A 113 -29.50 6.80 -5.35
N PRO A 114 -28.48 7.43 -4.74
CA PRO A 114 -27.25 7.94 -5.37
C PRO A 114 -26.26 6.80 -5.67
N ARG A 115 -25.54 6.92 -6.80
CA ARG A 115 -24.52 5.94 -7.20
C ARG A 115 -23.14 6.25 -6.61
N ALA A 116 -22.93 7.51 -6.19
CA ALA A 116 -21.73 8.01 -5.50
C ALA A 116 -20.43 7.66 -6.25
N LEU A 117 -20.40 7.95 -7.56
CA LEU A 117 -19.32 7.51 -8.45
C LEU A 117 -17.96 8.14 -8.05
N LYS A 118 -17.95 9.34 -7.48
CA LYS A 118 -16.74 9.95 -6.90
C LYS A 118 -16.16 9.11 -5.76
N GLN A 119 -16.98 8.46 -4.94
CA GLN A 119 -16.51 7.57 -3.88
C GLN A 119 -15.95 6.27 -4.47
N ARG A 120 -16.68 5.65 -5.41
CA ARG A 120 -16.23 4.44 -6.11
C ARG A 120 -14.93 4.67 -6.88
N TRP A 121 -14.73 5.87 -7.44
CA TRP A 121 -13.47 6.24 -8.06
C TRP A 121 -12.30 6.21 -7.06
N ARG A 122 -12.46 6.75 -5.85
CA ARG A 122 -11.41 6.69 -4.82
C ARG A 122 -11.06 5.24 -4.46
N GLU A 123 -12.08 4.40 -4.33
CA GLU A 123 -11.92 2.96 -4.04
C GLU A 123 -11.20 2.27 -5.20
N ALA A 124 -11.59 2.54 -6.45
CA ALA A 124 -10.93 2.02 -7.63
C ALA A 124 -9.47 2.47 -7.75
N VAL A 125 -9.14 3.72 -7.41
CA VAL A 125 -7.75 4.18 -7.32
C VAL A 125 -7.00 3.39 -6.24
N GLY A 126 -7.64 3.08 -5.11
CA GLY A 126 -7.13 2.17 -4.08
C GLY A 126 -6.83 0.76 -4.58
N GLU A 127 -7.73 0.17 -5.36
CA GLU A 127 -7.57 -1.16 -5.95
C GLU A 127 -6.48 -1.18 -7.04
N VAL A 128 -6.41 -0.14 -7.87
CA VAL A 128 -5.35 0.02 -8.87
C VAL A 128 -3.99 0.16 -8.18
N ALA A 129 -3.91 0.97 -7.12
CA ALA A 129 -2.70 1.12 -6.33
C ALA A 129 -2.30 -0.23 -5.72
N ASP A 130 -3.24 -0.97 -5.12
CA ASP A 130 -2.98 -2.29 -4.53
C ASP A 130 -2.49 -3.30 -5.57
N GLY A 131 -3.19 -3.41 -6.70
CA GLY A 131 -2.83 -4.31 -7.79
C GLY A 131 -1.51 -3.95 -8.47
N SER A 132 -1.05 -2.70 -8.37
CA SER A 132 0.21 -2.24 -8.95
C SER A 132 1.44 -2.61 -8.13
N LEU A 133 1.29 -2.82 -6.82
CA LEU A 133 2.41 -3.10 -5.92
C LEU A 133 2.75 -4.60 -5.91
N PRO A 134 4.05 -4.96 -5.77
CA PRO A 134 4.48 -6.35 -5.64
C PRO A 134 3.68 -7.10 -4.58
N GLN A 135 3.28 -8.33 -4.89
CA GLN A 135 2.52 -9.16 -3.96
C GLN A 135 3.43 -9.87 -2.97
N ARG A 136 2.91 -10.17 -1.78
CA ARG A 136 3.66 -10.89 -0.74
C ARG A 136 4.19 -12.25 -1.21
N ALA A 137 3.51 -12.89 -2.16
CA ALA A 137 3.94 -14.16 -2.74
C ALA A 137 5.28 -14.06 -3.52
N GLU A 138 5.74 -12.84 -3.84
CA GLU A 138 6.98 -12.58 -4.57
C GLU A 138 8.19 -12.33 -3.64
N PHE A 139 8.04 -12.65 -2.35
CA PHE A 139 9.08 -12.51 -1.32
C PHE A 139 9.63 -13.88 -0.91
N SER A 140 10.95 -13.96 -0.82
CA SER A 140 11.68 -15.07 -0.19
C SER A 140 12.30 -14.57 1.13
N PRO A 141 12.23 -15.34 2.24
CA PRO A 141 12.85 -14.98 3.51
C PRO A 141 14.33 -14.56 3.35
N GLY A 142 14.74 -13.46 3.98
CA GLY A 142 16.10 -12.91 3.88
C GLY A 142 16.35 -11.92 2.73
N LEU A 143 15.37 -11.69 1.86
CA LEU A 143 15.47 -10.75 0.72
C LEU A 143 14.39 -9.65 0.81
N LEU A 144 14.07 -9.21 2.03
CA LEU A 144 13.02 -8.22 2.23
C LEU A 144 13.41 -6.84 1.68
N ASP A 145 14.71 -6.54 1.70
CA ASP A 145 15.28 -5.33 1.12
C ASP A 145 14.89 -5.16 -0.37
N GLY A 146 15.06 -6.21 -1.17
CA GLY A 146 14.70 -6.19 -2.59
C GLY A 146 13.20 -6.05 -2.82
N PHE A 147 12.37 -6.60 -1.93
CA PHE A 147 10.91 -6.41 -1.98
C PHE A 147 10.51 -4.97 -1.66
N LEU A 148 11.06 -4.42 -0.58
CA LEU A 148 10.83 -3.03 -0.14
C LEU A 148 11.31 -2.02 -1.18
N GLU A 149 12.42 -2.31 -1.86
CA GLU A 149 12.95 -1.48 -2.93
C GLU A 149 12.04 -1.48 -4.17
N ARG A 150 11.49 -2.64 -4.56
CA ARG A 150 10.49 -2.71 -5.63
C ARG A 150 9.24 -1.90 -5.30
N ILE A 151 8.76 -1.96 -4.04
CA ILE A 151 7.65 -1.12 -3.58
C ILE A 151 8.02 0.36 -3.73
N ARG A 152 9.19 0.77 -3.22
CA ARG A 152 9.66 2.16 -3.28
C ARG A 152 9.67 2.68 -4.71
N ILE A 153 10.30 1.96 -5.63
CA ILE A 153 10.40 2.33 -7.05
C ILE A 153 8.99 2.46 -7.65
N ARG A 154 8.15 1.45 -7.46
CA ARG A 154 6.81 1.42 -8.06
C ARG A 154 5.92 2.57 -7.58
N VAL A 155 5.91 2.83 -6.27
CA VAL A 155 5.13 3.93 -5.68
C VAL A 155 5.59 5.28 -6.24
N VAL A 156 6.91 5.51 -6.30
CA VAL A 156 7.46 6.78 -6.79
C VAL A 156 7.15 6.97 -8.28
N GLU A 157 7.34 5.95 -9.10
CA GLU A 157 7.03 6.00 -10.53
C GLU A 157 5.55 6.30 -10.78
N ASP A 158 4.66 5.57 -10.10
CA ASP A 158 3.22 5.72 -10.30
C ASP A 158 2.69 7.06 -9.78
N LEU A 159 3.21 7.58 -8.65
CA LEU A 159 2.82 8.90 -8.14
C LEU A 159 3.34 10.03 -9.04
N ILE A 160 4.53 9.90 -9.63
CA ILE A 160 5.02 10.84 -10.64
C ILE A 160 4.15 10.77 -11.91
N ALA A 161 3.76 9.57 -12.34
CA ALA A 161 2.86 9.40 -13.47
C ALA A 161 1.47 9.98 -13.18
N ALA A 162 0.91 9.76 -11.99
CA ALA A 162 -0.37 10.33 -11.55
C ALA A 162 -0.31 11.86 -11.55
N LYS A 163 0.79 12.45 -11.07
CA LYS A 163 1.01 13.90 -11.16
C LYS A 163 0.98 14.39 -12.61
N ARG A 164 1.72 13.73 -13.50
CA ARG A 164 1.84 14.16 -14.90
C ARG A 164 0.53 14.00 -15.66
N ASN A 165 -0.16 12.90 -15.44
CA ASN A 165 -1.25 12.44 -16.30
C ASN A 165 -2.63 12.72 -15.69
N ALA A 166 -2.84 12.48 -14.39
CA ALA A 166 -4.14 12.64 -13.76
C ALA A 166 -4.37 14.06 -13.24
N VAL A 167 -3.41 14.65 -12.50
CA VAL A 167 -3.63 15.97 -11.87
C VAL A 167 -4.09 17.08 -12.82
N PRO A 168 -3.58 17.19 -14.07
CA PRO A 168 -4.05 18.24 -15.00
C PRO A 168 -5.45 18.01 -15.58
N VAL A 169 -5.95 16.78 -15.52
CA VAL A 169 -7.23 16.37 -16.15
C VAL A 169 -8.37 16.45 -15.15
N TYR A 170 -8.10 16.17 -13.87
CA TYR A 170 -9.12 16.20 -12.82
C TYR A 170 -9.33 17.62 -12.28
N PRO A 171 -10.58 18.02 -12.00
CA PRO A 171 -10.89 19.27 -11.32
C PRO A 171 -10.32 19.34 -9.90
N GLU A 172 -10.10 20.55 -9.38
CA GLU A 172 -9.47 20.78 -8.08
C GLU A 172 -10.24 20.19 -6.89
N ASP A 173 -11.58 20.13 -6.96
CA ASP A 173 -12.44 19.59 -5.91
C ASP A 173 -12.34 18.06 -5.75
N TYR A 174 -11.72 17.37 -6.71
CA TYR A 174 -11.43 15.93 -6.60
C TYR A 174 -10.14 15.68 -5.82
N GLN A 175 -9.28 16.69 -5.66
CA GLN A 175 -7.98 16.57 -5.00
C GLN A 175 -7.23 15.32 -5.48
N ALA A 176 -7.18 15.10 -6.80
CA ALA A 176 -6.77 13.83 -7.39
C ALA A 176 -5.42 13.32 -6.85
N PHE A 177 -4.44 14.22 -6.73
CA PHE A 177 -3.14 13.87 -6.18
C PHE A 177 -3.20 13.35 -4.73
N GLN A 178 -4.02 13.98 -3.88
CA GLN A 178 -4.22 13.54 -2.50
C GLN A 178 -4.78 12.12 -2.45
N VAL A 179 -5.78 11.82 -3.28
CA VAL A 179 -6.39 10.49 -3.37
C VAL A 179 -5.36 9.45 -3.80
N TYR A 180 -4.57 9.72 -4.83
CA TYR A 180 -3.49 8.81 -5.24
C TYR A 180 -2.49 8.57 -4.10
N VAL A 181 -2.01 9.62 -3.43
CA VAL A 181 -1.04 9.47 -2.33
C VAL A 181 -1.62 8.65 -1.18
N GLU A 182 -2.86 8.92 -0.77
CA GLU A 182 -3.56 8.15 0.27
C GLU A 182 -3.75 6.69 -0.13
N SER A 183 -4.20 6.42 -1.37
CA SER A 183 -4.39 5.06 -1.90
C SER A 183 -3.07 4.26 -1.94
N TYR A 184 -1.98 4.85 -2.44
CA TYR A 184 -0.67 4.21 -2.45
C TYR A 184 -0.12 4.01 -1.04
N HIS A 185 -0.32 4.98 -0.14
CA HIS A 185 0.08 4.86 1.26
C HIS A 185 -0.64 3.68 1.95
N GLN A 186 -1.96 3.57 1.78
CA GLN A 186 -2.74 2.44 2.32
C GLN A 186 -2.34 1.10 1.71
N ALA A 187 -2.04 1.06 0.40
CA ALA A 187 -1.55 -0.16 -0.25
C ALA A 187 -0.19 -0.60 0.32
N VAL A 188 0.74 0.34 0.53
CA VAL A 188 2.02 0.08 1.20
C VAL A 188 1.81 -0.44 2.62
N ALA A 189 0.97 0.22 3.42
CA ALA A 189 0.66 -0.19 4.78
C ALA A 189 0.17 -1.65 4.81
N ARG A 190 -0.77 -2.02 3.94
CA ARG A 190 -1.26 -3.41 3.79
C ARG A 190 -0.14 -4.39 3.43
N ARG A 191 0.79 -4.02 2.55
CA ARG A 191 1.94 -4.87 2.20
C ARG A 191 2.85 -5.09 3.40
N LEU A 192 3.19 -4.03 4.14
CA LEU A 192 4.03 -4.12 5.33
C LEU A 192 3.37 -4.92 6.45
N GLU A 193 2.09 -4.68 6.72
CA GLU A 193 1.31 -5.49 7.67
C GLU A 193 1.34 -6.97 7.30
N GLY A 194 1.18 -7.28 6.00
CA GLY A 194 1.32 -8.64 5.48
C GLY A 194 2.67 -9.28 5.79
N VAL A 195 3.78 -8.55 5.59
CA VAL A 195 5.14 -9.01 5.89
C VAL A 195 5.33 -9.25 7.39
N THR A 196 4.80 -8.37 8.24
CA THR A 196 4.97 -8.46 9.70
C THR A 196 4.21 -9.60 10.38
N LYS A 197 3.33 -10.31 9.65
CA LYS A 197 2.61 -11.48 10.17
C LYS A 197 3.49 -12.73 10.32
N ASP A 198 4.58 -12.81 9.56
CA ASP A 198 5.52 -13.93 9.66
C ASP A 198 6.64 -13.65 10.67
N GLN A 199 7.35 -14.71 11.06
CA GLN A 199 8.63 -14.55 11.75
C GLN A 199 9.69 -14.07 10.76
N LEU A 200 10.20 -12.87 11.01
CA LEU A 200 11.25 -12.24 10.21
C LEU A 200 12.63 -12.55 10.77
N GLN A 201 13.61 -12.71 9.89
CA GLN A 201 15.02 -12.80 10.29
C GLN A 201 15.51 -11.42 10.74
N ILE A 202 16.56 -11.38 11.57
CA ILE A 202 17.13 -10.11 12.08
C ILE A 202 17.53 -9.15 10.94
N SER A 203 18.04 -9.67 9.82
CA SER A 203 18.39 -8.87 8.64
C SER A 203 17.16 -8.19 8.02
N ASP A 204 16.04 -8.92 7.94
CA ASP A 204 14.78 -8.42 7.39
C ASP A 204 14.15 -7.40 8.34
N ILE A 205 14.24 -7.63 9.66
CA ILE A 205 13.77 -6.67 10.68
C ILE A 205 14.52 -5.35 10.54
N TYR A 206 15.85 -5.37 10.41
CA TYR A 206 16.62 -4.15 10.19
C TYR A 206 16.25 -3.45 8.88
N SER A 207 16.10 -4.20 7.78
CA SER A 207 15.70 -3.63 6.49
C SER A 207 14.32 -2.98 6.56
N LEU A 208 13.36 -3.61 7.26
CA LEU A 208 12.01 -3.08 7.45
C LEU A 208 12.00 -1.82 8.32
N LEU A 209 12.72 -1.83 9.45
CA LEU A 209 12.80 -0.68 10.34
C LEU A 209 13.51 0.50 9.68
N ASP A 210 14.62 0.26 8.96
CA ASP A 210 15.29 1.30 8.17
C ASP A 210 14.35 1.89 7.11
N TRP A 211 13.59 1.02 6.44
CA TRP A 211 12.65 1.47 5.43
C TRP A 211 11.51 2.31 6.01
N PHE A 212 10.97 1.90 7.15
CA PHE A 212 9.91 2.60 7.86
C PHE A 212 10.36 3.98 8.38
N TYR A 213 11.51 4.05 9.07
CA TYR A 213 11.98 5.31 9.66
C TYR A 213 12.59 6.26 8.63
N ASN A 214 13.40 5.74 7.71
CA ASN A 214 14.26 6.55 6.86
C ASN A 214 13.76 6.59 5.40
N ILE A 215 13.70 5.44 4.73
CA ILE A 215 13.51 5.37 3.27
C ILE A 215 12.13 5.89 2.86
N TYR A 216 11.07 5.50 3.56
CA TYR A 216 9.72 5.92 3.18
C TYR A 216 9.53 7.44 3.26
N ASN A 217 9.94 8.04 4.36
CA ASN A 217 9.79 9.48 4.56
C ASN A 217 10.71 10.30 3.64
N ARG A 218 11.96 9.86 3.46
CA ARG A 218 12.98 10.58 2.67
C ARG A 218 12.80 10.36 1.18
N ASP A 219 12.69 9.11 0.75
CA ASP A 219 12.84 8.73 -0.66
C ASP A 219 11.49 8.55 -1.35
N VAL A 220 10.44 8.13 -0.64
CA VAL A 220 9.08 8.07 -1.20
C VAL A 220 8.37 9.41 -1.02
N LEU A 221 8.02 9.76 0.22
CA LEU A 221 7.25 10.98 0.49
C LEU A 221 8.06 12.24 0.19
N GLY A 222 9.37 12.26 0.46
CA GLY A 222 10.22 13.41 0.16
C GLY A 222 10.27 13.71 -1.34
N THR A 223 10.49 12.70 -2.17
CA THR A 223 10.48 12.85 -3.64
C THR A 223 9.13 13.36 -4.14
N VAL A 224 8.03 12.78 -3.66
CA VAL A 224 6.67 13.15 -4.09
C VAL A 224 6.31 14.57 -3.61
N CYS A 225 6.69 14.96 -2.40
CA CYS A 225 6.43 16.30 -1.85
C CYS A 225 7.14 17.42 -2.62
N ILE A 226 8.34 17.17 -3.14
CA ILE A 226 9.05 18.16 -3.98
C ILE A 226 8.23 18.47 -5.23
N THR A 227 7.50 17.48 -5.73
CA THR A 227 6.77 17.62 -6.99
C THR A 227 5.44 18.35 -6.81
N THR A 228 4.66 18.07 -5.78
CA THR A 228 3.34 18.67 -5.55
C THR A 228 3.03 18.72 -4.06
N PRO A 229 2.53 19.84 -3.51
CA PRO A 229 2.10 19.89 -2.13
C PRO A 229 0.85 19.01 -1.92
N PHE A 230 0.85 18.23 -0.84
CA PHE A 230 -0.29 17.43 -0.41
C PHE A 230 -0.37 17.44 1.12
N ASN A 231 -1.54 17.10 1.68
CA ASN A 231 -1.72 17.12 3.12
C ASN A 231 -1.23 15.80 3.73
N ARG A 232 -0.13 15.88 4.49
CA ARG A 232 0.44 14.74 5.21
C ARG A 232 -0.40 14.32 6.42
N SER A 233 -1.24 15.19 6.97
CA SER A 233 -2.02 14.87 8.18
C SER A 233 -3.12 13.83 7.92
N HIS A 234 -3.46 13.58 6.65
CA HIS A 234 -4.42 12.55 6.26
C HIS A 234 -3.75 11.18 6.08
N LEU A 235 -2.41 11.14 6.05
CA LEU A 235 -1.68 9.88 6.01
C LEU A 235 -1.67 9.29 7.42
N GLY A 236 -2.29 8.10 7.54
CA GLY A 236 -2.21 7.33 8.77
C GLY A 236 -0.79 6.81 9.04
N PRO A 237 -0.59 6.10 10.15
CA PRO A 237 0.64 5.36 10.36
C PRO A 237 0.75 4.19 9.38
N LEU A 238 1.93 3.96 8.80
CA LEU A 238 2.20 2.80 7.93
C LEU A 238 2.10 1.46 8.67
N LEU A 239 2.49 1.47 9.95
CA LEU A 239 2.46 0.33 10.85
C LEU A 239 1.92 0.81 12.19
N ALA A 240 1.09 -0.01 12.83
CA ALA A 240 0.65 0.25 14.20
C ALA A 240 1.85 0.32 15.15
N SER A 241 1.80 1.22 16.15
CA SER A 241 2.87 1.36 17.15
C SER A 241 3.23 0.03 17.80
N GLU A 242 2.23 -0.77 18.14
CA GLU A 242 2.41 -2.10 18.74
C GLU A 242 3.24 -3.04 17.84
N THR A 243 3.02 -2.99 16.52
CA THR A 243 3.79 -3.79 15.56
C THR A 243 5.24 -3.32 15.51
N VAL A 244 5.48 -2.01 15.55
CA VAL A 244 6.84 -1.44 15.55
C VAL A 244 7.56 -1.79 16.85
N ASP A 245 6.90 -1.63 18.00
CA ASP A 245 7.45 -1.96 19.32
C ASP A 245 7.82 -3.45 19.40
N ARG A 246 6.98 -4.32 18.84
CA ARG A 246 7.27 -5.76 18.71
C ARG A 246 8.48 -6.02 17.82
N LEU A 247 8.57 -5.39 16.65
CA LEU A 247 9.73 -5.55 15.75
C LEU A 247 11.02 -5.08 16.40
N GLU A 248 11.00 -3.97 17.13
CA GLU A 248 12.16 -3.50 17.89
C GLU A 248 12.55 -4.48 19.01
N LEU A 249 11.57 -5.07 19.69
CA LEU A 249 11.81 -6.09 20.71
C LEU A 249 12.39 -7.38 20.13
N ASP A 250 11.83 -7.85 19.01
CA ASP A 250 12.31 -9.02 18.27
C ASP A 250 13.76 -8.80 17.81
N CYS A 251 14.06 -7.61 17.28
CA CYS A 251 15.43 -7.19 16.95
C CYS A 251 16.37 -7.31 18.16
N LEU A 252 15.99 -6.77 19.31
CA LEU A 252 16.82 -6.80 20.52
C LEU A 252 17.05 -8.22 21.03
N ASN A 253 16.01 -9.06 21.00
CA ASN A 253 16.12 -10.45 21.41
C ASN A 253 17.04 -11.25 20.46
N SER A 254 16.92 -11.02 19.15
CA SER A 254 17.81 -11.64 18.16
C SER A 254 19.26 -11.18 18.32
N VAL A 255 19.51 -9.89 18.52
CA VAL A 255 20.87 -9.37 18.79
C VAL A 255 21.42 -9.99 20.06
N ARG A 256 20.63 -10.04 21.15
CA ARG A 256 21.07 -10.64 22.41
C ARG A 256 21.48 -12.10 22.25
N ALA A 257 20.64 -12.89 21.59
CA ALA A 257 20.88 -14.30 21.36
C ALA A 257 22.13 -14.51 20.50
N LYS A 258 22.27 -13.73 19.42
CA LYS A 258 23.43 -13.76 18.54
C LYS A 258 24.72 -13.41 19.28
N VAL A 259 24.75 -12.27 19.98
CA VAL A 259 25.92 -11.83 20.75
C VAL A 259 26.31 -12.86 21.81
N THR A 260 25.34 -13.39 22.57
CA THR A 260 25.62 -14.41 23.59
C THR A 260 26.22 -15.67 22.97
N THR A 261 25.68 -16.11 21.83
CA THR A 261 26.12 -17.33 21.16
C THR A 261 27.50 -17.15 20.53
N GLU A 262 27.71 -16.06 19.78
CA GLU A 262 28.98 -15.76 19.12
C GLU A 262 30.10 -15.54 20.14
N LEU A 263 29.85 -14.81 21.23
CA LEU A 263 30.86 -14.59 22.27
C LEU A 263 31.18 -15.87 23.05
N THR A 264 30.19 -16.75 23.28
CA THR A 264 30.44 -18.05 23.92
C THR A 264 31.28 -18.95 23.01
N GLN A 265 30.96 -19.02 21.71
CA GLN A 265 31.73 -19.80 20.74
C GLN A 265 33.17 -19.30 20.62
N VAL A 266 33.35 -17.98 20.53
CA VAL A 266 34.70 -17.37 20.50
C VAL A 266 35.49 -17.74 21.76
N LEU A 267 34.84 -17.76 22.94
CA LEU A 267 35.52 -18.16 24.18
C LEU A 267 35.91 -19.65 24.17
N GLU A 268 35.00 -20.54 23.77
CA GLU A 268 35.25 -21.99 23.68
C GLU A 268 36.36 -22.33 22.68
N GLU A 269 36.39 -21.64 21.54
CA GLU A 269 37.44 -21.80 20.52
C GLU A 269 38.81 -21.36 21.04
N GLU A 270 38.88 -20.26 21.79
CA GLU A 270 40.13 -19.81 22.40
C GLU A 270 40.57 -20.71 23.55
N GLU A 271 39.65 -21.18 24.40
CA GLU A 271 39.96 -22.13 25.48
C GLU A 271 40.59 -23.42 24.92
N LYS A 272 40.02 -23.93 23.81
CA LYS A 272 40.58 -25.10 23.12
C LYS A 272 41.97 -24.82 22.57
N LYS A 273 42.20 -23.66 21.95
CA LYS A 273 43.54 -23.28 21.43
C LYS A 273 44.57 -23.17 22.55
N TRP A 274 44.20 -22.66 23.72
CA TRP A 274 45.08 -22.59 24.89
C TRP A 274 45.44 -23.97 25.42
N MET A 275 44.51 -24.92 25.43
CA MET A 275 44.81 -26.31 25.80
C MET A 275 45.77 -27.00 24.82
N GLU A 276 45.74 -26.63 23.54
CA GLU A 276 46.54 -27.25 22.48
C GLU A 276 47.91 -26.60 22.27
N THR A 277 48.12 -25.35 22.69
CA THR A 277 49.29 -24.54 22.30
C THR A 277 50.02 -23.89 23.49
N LEU A 278 51.33 -24.13 23.63
CA LEU A 278 52.18 -23.63 24.74
C LEU A 278 52.63 -22.16 24.64
N HIS A 279 52.31 -21.42 23.57
CA HIS A 279 52.79 -20.04 23.33
C HIS A 279 51.65 -19.02 23.46
N ILE A 280 51.49 -18.42 24.64
CA ILE A 280 50.28 -17.64 25.03
C ILE A 280 50.32 -16.18 24.52
N GLU A 281 51.47 -15.64 24.11
CA GLU A 281 51.68 -14.18 24.01
C GLU A 281 50.99 -13.48 22.81
N GLU A 282 50.56 -14.18 21.75
CA GLU A 282 49.92 -13.55 20.56
C GLU A 282 48.37 -13.59 20.56
N PHE A 283 47.73 -14.27 21.53
CA PHE A 283 46.29 -14.56 21.48
C PHE A 283 45.37 -13.42 21.99
N HIS A 284 45.83 -12.62 22.96
CA HIS A 284 44.96 -11.64 23.64
C HIS A 284 44.49 -10.49 22.74
N ILE A 285 45.35 -9.99 21.85
CA ILE A 285 45.00 -8.90 20.91
C ILE A 285 44.02 -9.42 19.85
N THR A 286 44.19 -10.66 19.41
CA THR A 286 43.35 -11.30 18.39
C THR A 286 41.93 -11.55 18.91
N LEU A 287 41.80 -12.01 20.16
CA LEU A 287 40.51 -12.18 20.83
C LEU A 287 39.77 -10.85 21.00
N ALA A 288 40.45 -9.82 21.54
CA ALA A 288 39.85 -8.51 21.75
C ALA A 288 39.34 -7.91 20.42
N ASN A 289 40.12 -7.99 19.35
CA ASN A 289 39.70 -7.53 18.03
C ASN A 289 38.49 -8.30 17.48
N THR A 290 38.46 -9.62 17.67
CA THR A 290 37.34 -10.45 17.22
C THR A 290 36.05 -10.09 17.95
N VAL A 291 36.11 -9.93 19.28
CA VAL A 291 34.95 -9.51 20.09
C VAL A 291 34.45 -8.13 19.66
N ILE A 292 35.35 -7.15 19.50
CA ILE A 292 34.98 -5.80 19.07
C ILE A 292 34.30 -5.84 17.69
N GLN A 293 34.86 -6.57 16.72
CA GLN A 293 34.27 -6.68 15.39
C GLN A 293 32.87 -7.32 15.40
N ARG A 294 32.64 -8.34 16.24
CA ARG A 294 31.33 -9.00 16.36
C ARG A 294 30.27 -8.05 16.94
N LEU A 295 30.66 -7.20 17.89
CA LEU A 295 29.75 -6.23 18.50
C LEU A 295 29.47 -5.01 17.60
N GLN A 296 30.45 -4.60 16.78
CA GLN A 296 30.33 -3.42 15.92
C GLN A 296 29.25 -3.56 14.85
N GLY A 297 29.10 -4.74 14.23
CA GLY A 297 28.18 -4.92 13.11
C GLY A 297 26.71 -4.60 13.43
N ASP A 298 26.21 -5.08 14.58
CA ASP A 298 24.82 -4.80 15.00
C ASP A 298 24.68 -3.39 15.62
N LEU A 299 25.76 -2.83 16.17
CA LEU A 299 25.77 -1.46 16.69
C LEU A 299 25.64 -0.43 15.56
N ASP A 300 26.46 -0.53 14.52
CA ASP A 300 26.45 0.41 13.40
C ASP A 300 25.11 0.37 12.66
N ARG A 301 24.57 -0.84 12.45
CA ARG A 301 23.30 -1.05 11.75
C ARG A 301 22.08 -0.57 12.55
N SER A 302 22.10 -0.69 13.87
CA SER A 302 21.00 -0.20 14.71
C SER A 302 20.98 1.32 14.84
N VAL A 303 22.16 1.96 14.89
CA VAL A 303 22.30 3.42 14.92
C VAL A 303 21.86 4.06 13.59
N SER A 304 22.13 3.42 12.45
CA SER A 304 21.69 3.93 11.14
C SER A 304 20.16 3.90 10.99
N VAL A 305 19.49 2.94 11.61
CA VAL A 305 18.03 2.77 11.54
C VAL A 305 17.32 3.82 12.41
N ASN A 306 17.63 3.86 13.71
CA ASN A 306 16.97 4.74 14.66
C ASN A 306 17.87 4.95 15.89
N LYS A 307 18.07 6.20 16.32
CA LYS A 307 18.89 6.53 17.50
C LYS A 307 18.40 5.85 18.79
N SER A 308 17.08 5.72 18.96
CA SER A 308 16.50 5.02 20.12
C SER A 308 16.84 3.54 20.11
N LEU A 309 16.65 2.89 18.96
CA LEU A 309 17.00 1.48 18.76
C LEU A 309 18.50 1.25 18.96
N GLY A 310 19.35 2.10 18.38
CA GLY A 310 20.80 2.06 18.56
C GLY A 310 21.22 2.12 20.04
N THR A 311 20.57 2.97 20.83
CA THR A 311 20.84 3.07 22.28
C THR A 311 20.47 1.76 23.01
N ARG A 312 19.29 1.19 22.70
CA ARG A 312 18.82 -0.07 23.30
C ARG A 312 19.70 -1.26 22.89
N VAL A 313 20.12 -1.31 21.62
CA VAL A 313 21.05 -2.33 21.10
C VAL A 313 22.41 -2.20 21.78
N THR A 314 22.95 -0.98 21.91
CA THR A 314 24.21 -0.70 22.63
C THR A 314 24.15 -1.22 24.07
N GLN A 315 23.06 -0.94 24.79
CA GLN A 315 22.91 -1.44 26.16
C GLN A 315 22.86 -2.98 26.19
N CYS A 316 22.19 -3.60 25.21
CA CYS A 316 22.10 -5.04 25.11
C CYS A 316 23.46 -5.69 24.80
N THR A 317 24.25 -5.12 23.90
CA THR A 317 25.59 -5.62 23.56
C THR A 317 26.57 -5.45 24.70
N LEU A 318 26.52 -4.33 25.44
CA LEU A 318 27.34 -4.09 26.63
C LEU A 318 27.05 -5.10 27.75
N ASN A 319 25.78 -5.46 27.95
CA ASN A 319 25.42 -6.49 28.92
C ASN A 319 25.97 -7.87 28.51
N GLY A 320 25.92 -8.20 27.22
CA GLY A 320 26.53 -9.44 26.69
C GLY A 320 28.05 -9.46 26.85
N LEU A 321 28.71 -8.31 26.62
CA LEU A 321 30.14 -8.16 26.85
C LEU A 321 30.51 -8.33 28.33
N ALA A 322 29.70 -7.81 29.25
CA ALA A 322 29.92 -7.98 30.69
C ALA A 322 29.85 -9.46 31.11
N ASP A 323 28.88 -10.23 30.59
CA ASP A 323 28.79 -11.67 30.82
C ASP A 323 29.99 -12.44 30.23
N PHE A 324 30.41 -12.07 29.02
CA PHE A 324 31.61 -12.63 28.40
C PHE A 324 32.87 -12.38 29.24
N LEU A 325 33.09 -11.15 29.71
CA LEU A 325 34.25 -10.80 30.55
C LEU A 325 34.22 -11.56 31.88
N TYR A 326 33.04 -11.74 32.47
CA TYR A 326 32.89 -12.54 33.69
C TYR A 326 33.35 -13.98 33.44
N ARG A 327 32.87 -14.63 32.37
CA ARG A 327 33.26 -16.01 32.02
C ARG A 327 34.74 -16.14 31.66
N TYR A 328 35.27 -15.18 30.89
CA TYR A 328 36.68 -15.12 30.55
C TYR A 328 37.57 -15.14 31.80
N CYS A 329 37.22 -14.37 32.84
CA CYS A 329 37.96 -14.39 34.11
C CYS A 329 37.96 -15.77 34.80
N TYR A 330 36.91 -16.59 34.64
CA TYR A 330 36.89 -17.95 35.18
C TYR A 330 37.73 -18.94 34.38
N CYS A 331 37.84 -18.77 33.05
CA CYS A 331 38.67 -19.64 32.20
C CYS A 331 40.18 -19.38 32.35
N THR A 332 40.58 -18.24 32.94
CA THR A 332 42.00 -17.83 33.07
C THR A 332 42.61 -18.18 34.45
N ILE A 333 41.89 -18.91 35.32
CA ILE A 333 42.34 -19.40 36.63
C ILE A 333 42.59 -20.90 36.57
#